data_AF-A0A2K2REJ1-F1
#
_entry.id   AF-A0A2K2REJ1-F1
#
_cell.length_a   1.000
_cell.length_b   1.000
_cell.length_c   1.000
_cell.angle_alpha   90.00
_cell.angle_beta   90.00
_cell.angle_gamma   90.00
#
_symmetry.space_group_name_H-M   'P 1'
#
loop_
_entity.id
_entity.type
_entity.pdbx_description
1 polymer ?
#
loop_
_entity_poly.entity_id
_entity_poly.type
_entity_poly.pdbx_seq_one_letter_code
_entity_poly.pdbx_strand_id
1 'polypeptide(L)'
;MLIGIVTPSRLADSLGTAASTGAYRTVWTVLRDALPPLLSEDLSPAESRGLGELLTVATECAERTGAQGEIPGLDPIADRRGSSRPVSQARRLRAALAGT
;
A
#
# COMPACT_ATOMS: atom_id res chain seq x y z
N MET A 1 12.99 12.98 13.87
CA MET A 1 14.22 12.45 13.22
C MET A 1 13.77 11.88 11.88
N LEU A 2 13.92 12.67 10.82
CA LEU A 2 13.41 12.37 9.48
C LEU A 2 14.22 11.21 8.89
N ILE A 3 13.58 10.06 8.71
CA ILE A 3 14.11 8.95 7.90
C ILE A 3 14.02 9.41 6.44
N GLY A 4 14.98 10.23 6.03
CA GLY A 4 14.98 10.91 4.74
C GLY A 4 15.20 9.93 3.58
N ILE A 5 14.33 10.05 2.57
CA ILE A 5 14.52 9.60 1.18
C ILE A 5 14.48 8.07 0.98
N VAL A 6 13.50 7.38 1.55
CA VAL A 6 13.07 6.11 0.94
C VAL A 6 11.91 6.42 0.01
N THR A 7 12.18 6.37 -1.30
CA THR A 7 11.12 6.45 -2.30
C THR A 7 10.12 5.31 -2.08
N PRO A 8 8.83 5.48 -2.41
CA PRO A 8 7.82 4.43 -2.23
C PRO A 8 8.24 3.07 -2.83
N SER A 9 9.01 3.09 -3.93
CA SER A 9 9.58 1.90 -4.55
C SER A 9 10.58 1.15 -3.66
N ARG A 10 11.42 1.85 -2.91
CA ARG A 10 12.39 1.22 -1.99
C ARG A 10 11.70 0.60 -0.78
N LEU A 11 10.65 1.24 -0.28
CA LEU A 11 9.78 0.66 0.74
C LEU A 11 9.10 -0.61 0.22
N ALA A 12 8.55 -0.56 -1.00
CA ALA A 12 7.91 -1.71 -1.62
C ALA A 12 8.86 -2.90 -1.77
N ASP A 13 10.09 -2.68 -2.28
CA ASP A 13 11.10 -3.75 -2.40
C ASP A 13 11.48 -4.37 -1.05
N SER A 14 11.75 -3.53 -0.05
CA SER A 14 12.22 -3.98 1.27
C SER A 14 11.12 -4.76 2.01
N LEU A 15 9.89 -4.25 1.97
CA LEU A 15 8.73 -4.86 2.61
C LEU A 15 8.26 -6.11 1.84
N GLY A 16 8.35 -6.11 0.51
CA GLY A 16 8.08 -7.29 -0.31
C GLY A 16 9.06 -8.43 -0.01
N THR A 17 10.35 -8.11 0.14
CA THR A 17 11.36 -9.07 0.58
C THR A 17 11.03 -9.62 1.97
N ALA A 18 10.69 -8.77 2.94
CA ALA A 18 10.30 -9.21 4.28
C ALA A 18 9.01 -10.06 4.28
N ALA A 19 8.04 -9.72 3.43
CA ALA A 19 6.81 -10.50 3.29
C ALA A 19 7.10 -11.90 2.72
N SER A 20 8.00 -12.00 1.74
CA SER A 20 8.41 -13.29 1.14
C SER A 20 9.04 -14.27 2.13
N THR A 21 9.63 -13.78 3.22
CA THR A 21 10.14 -14.62 4.32
C THR A 21 9.05 -15.04 5.31
N GLY A 22 7.77 -14.73 5.04
CA GLY A 22 6.63 -15.10 5.86
C GLY A 22 6.19 -14.03 6.87
N ALA A 23 6.84 -12.86 6.93
CA ALA A 23 6.56 -11.82 7.92
C ALA A 23 5.33 -10.95 7.59
N TYR A 24 4.31 -11.53 6.93
CA TYR A 24 3.15 -10.81 6.39
C TYR A 24 2.42 -9.94 7.43
N ARG A 25 2.23 -10.42 8.67
CA ARG A 25 1.55 -9.64 9.72
C ARG A 25 2.35 -8.43 10.16
N THR A 26 3.66 -8.58 10.36
CA THR A 26 4.53 -7.46 10.73
C THR A 26 4.62 -6.43 9.62
N VAL A 27 4.78 -6.90 8.38
CA VAL A 27 4.80 -6.04 7.18
C VAL A 27 3.49 -5.28 7.04
N TRP A 28 2.35 -5.96 7.24
CA TRP A 28 1.04 -5.32 7.23
C TRP A 28 0.92 -4.20 8.28
N THR A 29 1.35 -4.44 9.53
CA THR A 29 1.33 -3.42 10.58
C THR A 29 2.12 -2.18 10.18
N VAL A 30 3.33 -2.36 9.64
CA VAL A 30 4.16 -1.25 9.15
C VAL A 30 3.49 -0.52 7.98
N LEU A 31 2.93 -1.25 7.02
CA LEU A 31 2.26 -0.68 5.86
C LEU A 31 1.02 0.13 6.26
N ARG A 32 0.23 -0.37 7.20
CA ARG A 32 -0.98 0.32 7.66
C ARG A 32 -0.66 1.70 8.22
N ASP A 33 0.45 1.84 8.94
CA ASP A 33 0.87 3.12 9.52
C ASP A 33 1.57 4.02 8.50
N ALA A 34 2.28 3.43 7.53
CA ALA A 34 3.02 4.19 6.52
C ALA A 34 2.17 4.64 5.32
N LEU A 35 1.06 3.98 5.02
CA LEU A 35 0.22 4.28 3.85
C LEU A 35 -0.49 5.64 3.93
N PRO A 36 -1.17 6.03 5.03
CA PRO A 36 -1.94 7.28 5.07
C PRO A 36 -1.19 8.55 4.64
N PRO A 37 0.06 8.82 5.08
CA PRO A 37 0.79 10.00 4.60
C PRO A 37 1.10 9.91 3.10
N LEU A 38 1.50 8.75 2.59
CA LEU A 38 1.83 8.56 1.16
C LEU A 38 0.61 8.71 0.23
N LEU A 39 -0.59 8.39 0.71
CA LEU A 39 -1.84 8.54 -0.03
C LEU A 39 -2.30 10.00 -0.09
N SER A 40 -1.80 10.85 0.81
CA SER A 40 -2.16 12.26 0.93
C SER A 40 -1.24 13.18 0.12
N GLU A 41 -0.15 12.66 -0.45
CA GLU A 41 0.83 13.43 -1.22
C GLU A 41 0.51 13.51 -2.71
N ASP A 42 0.85 14.64 -3.31
CA ASP A 42 0.90 14.80 -4.77
C ASP A 42 2.21 14.20 -5.30
N LEU A 43 2.14 12.94 -5.72
CA LEU A 43 3.30 12.15 -6.14
C LEU A 43 3.73 12.42 -7.59
N SER A 44 5.03 12.44 -7.84
CA SER A 44 5.57 12.38 -9.20
C SER A 44 5.19 11.06 -9.91
N PRO A 45 5.35 10.95 -11.24
CA PRO A 45 5.06 9.70 -11.96
C PRO A 45 5.86 8.49 -11.45
N ALA A 46 7.12 8.69 -11.05
CA ALA A 46 7.97 7.64 -10.52
C ALA A 46 7.50 7.18 -9.12
N GLU A 47 7.12 8.13 -8.27
CA GLU A 47 6.58 7.84 -6.93
C GLU A 47 5.20 7.20 -7.00
N SER A 48 4.36 7.62 -7.96
CA SER A 48 3.07 7.00 -8.24
C SER A 48 3.23 5.53 -8.64
N ARG A 49 4.25 5.20 -9.43
CA ARG A 49 4.58 3.80 -9.75
C ARG A 49 4.99 3.03 -8.49
N GLY A 50 5.87 3.61 -7.68
CA GLY A 50 6.31 3.02 -6.42
C GLY A 50 5.15 2.79 -5.44
N LEU A 51 4.21 3.73 -5.33
CA LEU A 51 2.99 3.58 -4.56
C LEU A 51 2.14 2.41 -5.08
N GLY A 52 2.04 2.24 -6.40
CA GLY A 52 1.36 1.10 -7.00
C GLY A 52 1.96 -0.26 -6.61
N GLU A 53 3.29 -0.36 -6.53
CA GLU A 53 3.96 -1.57 -6.03
C GLU A 53 3.73 -1.76 -4.52
N LEU A 54 3.81 -0.68 -3.74
CA LEU A 54 3.58 -0.72 -2.30
C LEU A 54 2.16 -1.18 -1.96
N LEU A 55 1.16 -0.69 -2.70
CA LEU A 55 -0.24 -1.12 -2.58
C LEU A 55 -0.42 -2.60 -2.97
N THR A 56 0.37 -3.12 -3.93
CA THR A 56 0.38 -4.56 -4.23
C THR A 56 0.84 -5.37 -3.02
N VAL A 57 1.99 -5.01 -2.42
CA VAL A 57 2.50 -5.70 -1.22
C VAL A 57 1.50 -5.61 -0.05
N ALA A 58 0.91 -4.44 0.15
CA ALA A 58 -0.11 -4.22 1.19
C ALA A 58 -1.33 -5.11 0.99
N THR A 59 -1.81 -5.24 -0.24
CA THR A 59 -2.94 -6.10 -0.59
C THR A 59 -2.64 -7.56 -0.30
N GLU A 60 -1.47 -8.06 -0.73
CA GLU A 60 -1.07 -9.44 -0.48
C GLU A 60 -0.94 -9.72 1.02
N CYS A 61 -0.37 -8.79 1.78
CA CYS A 61 -0.26 -8.94 3.24
C CYS A 61 -1.64 -8.90 3.91
N ALA A 62 -2.54 -8.02 3.49
CA ALA A 62 -3.91 -7.95 4.01
C ALA A 62 -4.68 -9.25 3.75
N GLU A 63 -4.65 -9.75 2.51
CA GLU A 63 -5.30 -11.02 2.12
C GLU A 63 -4.76 -12.20 2.92
N ARG A 64 -3.44 -12.31 3.09
CA ARG A 64 -2.79 -13.41 3.83
C ARG A 64 -3.05 -13.36 5.33
N THR A 65 -3.25 -12.17 5.88
CA THR A 65 -3.44 -11.98 7.32
C THR A 65 -4.90 -11.88 7.74
N GLY A 66 -5.82 -11.79 6.77
CA GLY A 66 -7.23 -11.51 7.02
C GLY A 66 -7.44 -10.12 7.62
N ALA A 67 -6.59 -9.15 7.27
CA ALA A 67 -6.70 -7.80 7.80
C ALA A 67 -7.98 -7.14 7.32
N GLN A 68 -8.62 -6.39 8.21
CA GLN A 68 -9.85 -5.65 7.96
C GLN A 68 -9.78 -4.23 8.49
N GLY A 69 -10.67 -3.37 8.01
CA GLY A 69 -10.86 -2.01 8.48
C GLY A 69 -10.53 -0.94 7.45
N GLU A 70 -10.28 0.29 7.89
CA GLU A 70 -10.12 1.43 7.00
C GLU A 70 -8.68 1.93 6.96
N ILE A 71 -8.28 2.48 5.82
CA ILE A 71 -7.04 3.23 5.63
C ILE A 71 -7.38 4.65 5.18
N PRO A 72 -7.06 5.68 5.97
CA PRO A 72 -7.28 7.06 5.57
C PRO A 72 -6.61 7.37 4.23
N GLY A 73 -7.35 8.04 3.33
CA GLY A 73 -6.86 8.41 1.99
C GLY A 73 -6.95 7.30 0.93
N LEU A 74 -7.32 6.07 1.30
CA LEU A 74 -7.45 4.96 0.34
C LEU A 74 -8.66 5.13 -0.59
N ASP A 75 -9.82 5.47 -0.01
CA ASP A 75 -11.10 5.60 -0.74
C ASP A 75 -11.04 6.62 -1.88
N PRO A 76 -10.52 7.84 -1.67
CA PRO A 76 -10.34 8.80 -2.76
C PRO A 76 -9.51 8.28 -3.93
N ILE A 77 -8.51 7.41 -3.68
CA ILE A 77 -7.71 6.81 -4.77
C ILE A 77 -8.49 5.68 -5.46
N ALA A 78 -9.19 4.85 -4.70
CA ALA A 78 -10.02 3.78 -5.24
C ALA A 78 -11.16 4.31 -6.13
N ASP A 79 -11.69 5.49 -5.81
CA ASP A 79 -12.82 6.12 -6.51
C ASP A 79 -12.37 6.93 -7.75
N ARG A 80 -11.06 7.15 -7.96
CA ARG A 80 -10.55 7.84 -9.16
C ARG A 80 -10.97 7.13 -10.44
N ARG A 81 -11.33 7.90 -11.48
CA ARG A 81 -11.53 7.33 -12.82
C ARG A 81 -10.22 6.86 -13.43
N GLY A 82 -10.29 5.77 -14.20
CA GLY A 82 -9.14 5.15 -14.85
C GLY A 82 -8.76 3.80 -14.23
N SER A 83 -7.74 3.19 -14.83
CA SER A 83 -7.23 1.85 -14.50
C SER A 83 -5.73 1.85 -14.24
N SER A 84 -5.16 3.01 -13.88
CA SER A 84 -3.75 3.08 -13.49
C SER A 84 -3.48 2.11 -12.35
N ARG A 85 -2.25 1.57 -12.31
CA ARG A 85 -1.88 0.55 -11.32
C ARG A 85 -2.22 0.95 -9.88
N PRO A 86 -1.93 2.18 -9.39
CA PRO A 86 -2.29 2.58 -8.03
C PRO A 86 -3.79 2.55 -7.77
N VAL A 87 -4.63 2.96 -8.73
CA VAL A 87 -6.09 2.94 -8.60
C VAL A 87 -6.61 1.51 -8.53
N SER A 88 -6.15 0.63 -9.42
CA SER A 88 -6.55 -0.77 -9.44
C SER A 88 -6.14 -1.52 -8.16
N GLN A 89 -4.94 -1.26 -7.64
CA GLN A 89 -4.48 -1.86 -6.39
C GLN A 89 -5.17 -1.26 -5.16
N ALA A 90 -5.47 0.05 -5.16
CA ALA A 90 -6.24 0.67 -4.09
C ALA A 90 -7.64 0.06 -3.96
N ARG A 91 -8.33 -0.20 -5.09
CA ARG A 91 -9.62 -0.91 -5.11
C ARG A 91 -9.51 -2.32 -4.56
N ARG A 92 -8.47 -3.07 -4.95
CA ARG A 92 -8.24 -4.43 -4.47
C ARG A 92 -7.96 -4.46 -2.97
N LEU A 93 -7.13 -3.53 -2.47
CA LEU A 93 -6.86 -3.39 -1.05
C LEU A 93 -8.14 -3.05 -0.27
N ARG A 94 -8.94 -2.09 -0.75
CA ARG A 94 -10.22 -1.73 -0.14
C ARG A 94 -11.16 -2.94 -0.05
N ALA A 95 -11.23 -3.75 -1.10
CA ALA A 95 -12.02 -4.98 -1.11
C ALA A 95 -11.51 -6.02 -0.10
N ALA A 96 -10.18 -6.23 -0.03
CA ALA A 96 -9.58 -7.14 0.95
C ALA A 96 -9.91 -6.71 2.41
N LEU A 97 -9.88 -5.40 2.67
CA LEU A 97 -10.12 -4.84 3.99
C LEU A 97 -11.59 -4.79 4.42
N ALA A 98 -12.52 -4.80 3.46
CA ALA A 98 -13.95 -4.88 3.74
C ALA A 98 -14.34 -6.25 4.33
N GLY A 99 -13.48 -7.26 4.18
CA GLY A 99 -13.82 -8.66 4.43
C GLY A 99 -14.73 -9.18 3.32
N THR A 100 -14.31 -10.28 2.70
CA THR A 100 -15.23 -11.12 1.90
C THR A 100 -16.37 -11.65 2.76
#